data_AF-A0A5E7YE91-F1
#
_entry.id   AF-A0A5E7YE91-F1
#
_cell.length_a   1.000
_cell.length_b   1.000
_cell.length_c   1.000
_cell.angle_alpha   90.00
_cell.angle_beta   90.00
_cell.angle_gamma   90.00
#
_symmetry.space_group_name_H-M   'P 1'
#
loop_
_entity.id
_entity.type
_entity.pdbx_description
1 polymer ?
#
loop_
_entity_poly.entity_id
_entity_poly.type
_entity_poly.pdbx_seq_one_letter_code
_entity_poly.pdbx_strand_id
1 'polypeptide(L)'
;MKKISILTVVFAWLILLNGCQDEDWNPAPDINDNIGAVTKISVNPDKNFFNALNPLASEEVEFTIDVDGFDVTEVSSVDIMLTFTEKDGTYNELEDVYVDKVYDAVKVGEVTTFPSTFALTAASAAESLGVDLSFFKVGDGFNLTFPIHSADGRTFTVALNSDLCQQPAQPSFGGCNVRWSIACASDLGGTFDFSTTVIAAGPGGAAGNCSNPVTGTGALTALGGGRYAVSDATFGQYDCAWDDTPAVGVRLVDVCNKISLTGSDQYGLIYTFVIKNNDGTSLTIDWSNDYGDAGTTVLTRTDSKTWPSELSN
;
A
#
# COMPACT_ATOMS: atom_id res chain seq x y z
N MET A 1 18.29 20.36 -71.28
CA MET A 1 17.36 19.25 -71.03
C MET A 1 17.50 18.80 -69.57
N LYS A 2 16.76 19.41 -68.63
CA LYS A 2 16.74 18.94 -67.23
C LYS A 2 15.66 17.86 -67.13
N LYS A 3 16.09 16.60 -67.12
CA LYS A 3 15.24 15.46 -66.79
C LYS A 3 14.87 15.58 -65.31
N ILE A 4 13.81 16.34 -65.01
CA ILE A 4 13.15 16.22 -63.71
C ILE A 4 12.60 14.80 -63.68
N SER A 5 13.23 13.99 -62.84
CA SER A 5 13.01 12.56 -62.75
C SER A 5 11.54 12.32 -62.43
N ILE A 6 10.87 11.52 -63.26
CA ILE A 6 9.51 11.02 -63.02
C ILE A 6 9.39 10.41 -61.61
N LEU A 7 10.51 9.90 -61.07
CA LEU A 7 10.62 9.40 -59.70
C LEU A 7 10.30 10.46 -58.63
N THR A 8 10.66 11.73 -58.85
CA THR A 8 10.42 12.81 -57.87
C THR A 8 8.95 13.22 -57.83
N VAL A 9 8.25 13.12 -58.97
CA VAL A 9 6.80 13.37 -59.05
C VAL A 9 6.01 12.22 -58.43
N VAL A 10 6.43 10.97 -58.67
CA VAL A 10 5.80 9.79 -58.07
C VAL A 10 6.00 9.73 -56.55
N PHE A 11 7.18 10.12 -56.06
CA PHE A 11 7.45 10.17 -54.61
C PHE A 11 6.67 11.28 -53.90
N ALA A 12 6.51 12.46 -54.52
CA ALA A 12 5.66 13.53 -54.00
C ALA A 12 4.18 13.13 -53.96
N TRP A 13 3.72 12.30 -54.91
CA TRP A 13 2.34 11.81 -54.95
C TRP A 13 2.07 10.71 -53.90
N LEU A 14 3.06 9.85 -53.61
CA LEU A 14 2.97 8.85 -52.53
C LEU A 14 2.93 9.45 -51.13
N ILE A 15 3.54 10.63 -50.93
CA ILE A 15 3.48 11.37 -49.65
C ILE A 15 2.08 12.00 -49.46
N LEU A 16 1.42 12.41 -50.55
CA LEU A 16 0.05 12.95 -50.49
C LEU A 16 -1.04 11.88 -50.28
N LEU A 17 -0.75 10.61 -50.64
CA LEU A 17 -1.67 9.48 -50.41
C LEU A 17 -1.58 8.87 -49.00
N ASN A 18 -0.56 9.23 -48.21
CA ASN A 18 -0.44 8.84 -46.80
C ASN A 18 -0.69 10.02 -45.84
N GLY A 19 -1.11 11.18 -46.35
CA GLY A 19 -1.29 12.41 -45.57
C GLY A 19 -2.64 12.55 -44.86
N CYS A 20 -3.56 11.61 -45.06
CA CYS A 20 -4.84 11.55 -44.35
C CYS A 20 -5.12 10.09 -43.98
N GLN A 21 -4.45 9.60 -42.93
CA GLN A 21 -5.17 8.64 -42.08
C GLN A 21 -6.19 9.48 -41.33
N ASP A 22 -7.46 9.39 -41.71
CA ASP A 22 -8.55 9.92 -40.89
C ASP A 22 -8.43 9.30 -39.50
N GLU A 23 -8.43 10.13 -38.46
CA GLU A 23 -8.47 9.71 -37.06
C GLU A 23 -9.72 8.83 -36.76
N ASP A 24 -10.70 8.81 -37.67
CA ASP A 24 -11.91 7.99 -37.64
C ASP A 24 -11.70 6.48 -37.81
N TRP A 25 -10.52 6.01 -38.26
CA TRP A 25 -10.27 4.57 -38.45
C TRP A 25 -9.71 3.84 -37.24
N ASN A 26 -9.41 4.60 -36.18
CA ASN A 26 -9.26 4.06 -34.84
C ASN A 26 -9.49 5.22 -33.87
N PRO A 27 -10.75 5.67 -33.67
CA PRO A 27 -11.00 6.68 -32.66
C PRO A 27 -10.48 6.06 -31.36
N ALA A 28 -9.37 6.62 -30.85
CA ALA A 28 -9.17 6.58 -29.41
C ALA A 28 -10.50 7.11 -28.86
N PRO A 29 -11.20 6.35 -27.99
CA PRO A 29 -12.51 6.78 -27.51
C PRO A 29 -12.36 8.23 -27.03
N ASP A 30 -13.05 9.15 -27.71
CA ASP A 30 -12.96 10.56 -27.38
C ASP A 30 -13.59 10.72 -26.00
N ILE A 31 -12.73 10.86 -25.01
CA ILE A 31 -13.10 11.03 -23.61
C ILE A 31 -13.96 12.30 -23.42
N ASN A 32 -13.99 13.19 -24.41
CA ASN A 32 -14.78 14.41 -24.43
C ASN A 32 -16.16 14.26 -25.09
N ASP A 33 -16.48 13.12 -25.73
CA ASP A 33 -17.79 12.84 -26.33
C ASP A 33 -18.71 12.07 -25.36
N ASN A 34 -18.99 12.71 -24.21
CA ASN A 34 -20.21 12.53 -23.41
C ASN A 34 -20.57 11.13 -22.87
N ILE A 35 -19.59 10.30 -22.50
CA ILE A 35 -19.89 9.05 -21.80
C ILE A 35 -18.87 8.81 -20.68
N GLY A 36 -19.25 9.17 -19.46
CA GLY A 36 -18.42 8.88 -18.31
C GLY A 36 -19.14 9.16 -17.00
N ALA A 37 -19.00 8.23 -16.07
CA ALA A 37 -19.15 8.48 -14.65
C ALA A 37 -17.98 7.80 -13.93
N VAL A 38 -17.48 8.42 -12.88
CA VAL A 38 -16.39 7.86 -12.06
C VAL A 38 -16.80 7.84 -10.60
N THR A 39 -16.34 6.83 -9.87
CA THR A 39 -16.41 6.85 -8.41
C THR A 39 -15.23 7.61 -7.83
N LYS A 40 -15.50 8.46 -6.85
CA LYS A 40 -14.51 9.08 -5.98
C LYS A 40 -14.54 8.35 -4.66
N ILE A 41 -13.50 7.58 -4.37
CA ILE A 41 -13.43 6.76 -3.17
C ILE A 41 -12.44 7.37 -2.18
N SER A 42 -12.88 7.54 -0.93
CA SER A 42 -12.02 7.94 0.18
C SER A 42 -12.03 6.85 1.25
N VAL A 43 -10.92 6.12 1.39
CA VAL A 43 -10.78 5.07 2.40
C VAL A 43 -10.47 5.69 3.76
N ASN A 44 -11.11 5.20 4.83
CA ASN A 44 -10.78 5.61 6.19
C ASN A 44 -9.38 5.05 6.55
N PRO A 45 -8.39 5.91 6.84
CA PRO A 45 -7.02 5.47 7.11
C PRO A 45 -6.88 4.59 8.36
N ASP A 46 -7.83 4.68 9.30
CA ASP A 46 -7.85 3.90 10.53
C ASP A 46 -8.58 2.56 10.37
N LYS A 47 -9.34 2.39 9.28
CA LYS A 47 -10.16 1.20 8.96
C LYS A 47 -9.94 0.75 7.52
N ASN A 48 -8.70 0.41 7.18
CA ASN A 48 -8.28 0.08 5.82
C ASN A 48 -7.72 -1.34 5.65
N PHE A 49 -7.79 -2.19 6.67
CA PHE A 49 -7.47 -3.63 6.60
C PHE A 49 -8.22 -4.39 7.71
N PHE A 50 -8.24 -5.72 7.64
CA PHE A 50 -8.74 -6.55 8.73
C PHE A 50 -7.59 -6.96 9.65
N ASN A 51 -7.63 -6.57 10.93
CA ASN A 51 -6.58 -6.92 11.87
C ASN A 51 -6.85 -8.28 12.54
N ALA A 52 -6.10 -9.32 12.13
CA ALA A 52 -6.21 -10.66 12.69
C ALA A 52 -5.75 -10.79 14.16
N LEU A 53 -5.19 -9.73 14.76
CA LEU A 53 -4.93 -9.68 16.21
C LEU A 53 -6.19 -9.36 17.02
N ASN A 54 -7.19 -8.74 16.39
CA ASN A 54 -8.49 -8.46 16.99
C ASN A 54 -9.46 -9.60 16.67
N PRO A 55 -10.63 -9.66 17.34
CA PRO A 55 -11.72 -10.53 16.92
C PRO A 55 -12.13 -10.23 15.46
N LEU A 56 -11.67 -11.07 14.53
CA LEU A 56 -11.79 -10.83 13.08
C LEU A 56 -13.23 -10.53 12.65
N ALA A 57 -14.22 -11.15 13.29
CA ALA A 57 -15.63 -10.96 12.97
C ALA A 57 -16.12 -9.51 13.06
N SER A 58 -15.51 -8.70 13.94
CA SER A 58 -15.85 -7.28 14.13
C SER A 58 -14.93 -6.33 13.37
N GLU A 59 -13.86 -6.83 12.75
CA GLU A 59 -12.97 -5.99 11.96
C GLU A 59 -13.70 -5.53 10.70
N GLU A 60 -13.53 -4.26 10.36
CA GLU A 60 -14.21 -3.65 9.23
C GLU A 60 -13.29 -2.75 8.42
N VAL A 61 -13.57 -2.67 7.13
CA VAL A 61 -13.03 -1.63 6.26
C VAL A 61 -14.10 -0.60 5.98
N GLU A 62 -13.75 0.67 6.03
CA GLU A 62 -14.69 1.78 5.85
C GLU A 62 -14.18 2.72 4.76
N PHE A 63 -15.10 3.15 3.90
CA PHE A 63 -14.81 4.10 2.83
C PHE A 63 -16.05 4.93 2.48
N THR A 64 -15.81 6.14 2.00
CA THR A 64 -16.83 7.01 1.43
C THR A 64 -16.86 6.83 -0.08
N ILE A 65 -18.06 6.61 -0.62
CA ILE A 65 -18.35 6.57 -2.05
C ILE A 65 -19.02 7.88 -2.42
N ASP A 66 -18.41 8.59 -3.36
CA ASP A 66 -19.01 9.69 -4.09
C ASP A 66 -18.88 9.43 -5.60
N VAL A 67 -19.59 10.19 -6.42
CA VAL A 67 -19.62 9.99 -7.88
C VAL A 67 -19.45 11.31 -8.61
N ASP A 68 -18.73 11.29 -9.73
CA ASP A 68 -18.76 12.36 -10.72
C ASP A 68 -19.43 11.87 -11.99
N GLY A 69 -20.51 12.54 -12.38
CA GLY A 69 -21.16 12.35 -13.67
C GLY A 69 -20.66 13.31 -14.75
N PHE A 70 -19.72 14.21 -14.42
CA PHE A 70 -19.19 15.27 -15.30
C PHE A 70 -20.26 16.11 -15.99
N ASP A 71 -21.41 16.34 -15.34
CA ASP A 71 -22.59 17.02 -15.88
C ASP A 71 -23.20 16.38 -17.15
N VAL A 72 -22.78 15.16 -17.52
CA VAL A 72 -23.22 14.45 -18.72
C VAL A 72 -23.91 13.11 -18.43
N THR A 73 -23.70 12.56 -17.22
CA THR A 73 -24.28 11.30 -16.77
C THR A 73 -24.93 11.46 -15.41
N GLU A 74 -26.23 11.22 -15.32
CA GLU A 74 -26.92 11.10 -14.03
C GLU A 74 -26.74 9.67 -13.49
N VAL A 75 -26.14 9.55 -12.31
CA VAL A 75 -25.88 8.26 -11.65
C VAL A 75 -27.07 7.85 -10.80
N SER A 76 -27.60 6.65 -11.01
CA SER A 76 -28.70 6.10 -10.22
C SER A 76 -28.22 5.28 -9.03
N SER A 77 -27.19 4.44 -9.24
CA SER A 77 -26.64 3.59 -8.18
C SER A 77 -25.21 3.16 -8.47
N VAL A 78 -24.52 2.71 -7.43
CA VAL A 78 -23.21 2.09 -7.51
C VAL A 78 -23.26 0.75 -6.78
N ASP A 79 -22.93 -0.31 -7.49
CA ASP A 79 -22.77 -1.64 -6.93
C ASP A 79 -21.42 -1.75 -6.22
N ILE A 80 -21.37 -2.53 -5.15
CA ILE A 80 -20.14 -2.83 -4.43
C ILE A 80 -19.85 -4.31 -4.64
N MET A 81 -18.86 -4.60 -5.48
CA MET A 81 -18.50 -5.97 -5.88
C MET A 81 -17.18 -6.36 -5.22
N LEU A 82 -17.19 -7.44 -4.44
CA LEU A 82 -16.02 -7.97 -3.73
C LEU A 82 -15.40 -9.15 -4.47
N THR A 83 -14.11 -9.04 -4.74
CA THR A 83 -13.24 -10.14 -5.16
C THR A 83 -12.33 -10.53 -4.00
N PHE A 84 -12.26 -11.83 -3.71
CA PHE A 84 -11.37 -12.40 -2.71
C PHE A 84 -10.20 -13.13 -3.38
N THR A 85 -9.00 -13.00 -2.82
CA THR A 85 -7.78 -13.68 -3.24
C THR A 85 -7.21 -14.44 -2.04
N GLU A 86 -7.29 -15.76 -2.09
CA GLU A 86 -6.65 -16.63 -1.09
C GLU A 86 -5.17 -16.76 -1.43
N LYS A 87 -4.31 -16.33 -0.50
CA LYS A 87 -2.86 -16.46 -0.64
C LYS A 87 -2.49 -17.94 -0.66
N ASP A 88 -1.70 -18.35 -1.64
CA ASP A 88 -1.20 -19.72 -1.76
C ASP A 88 -2.35 -20.78 -1.78
N GLY A 89 -3.53 -20.40 -2.28
CA GLY A 89 -4.74 -21.22 -2.24
C GLY A 89 -4.78 -22.37 -3.25
N THR A 90 -3.86 -22.43 -4.23
CA THR A 90 -3.83 -23.51 -5.23
C THR A 90 -2.41 -23.99 -5.48
N TYR A 91 -2.22 -25.31 -5.52
CA TYR A 91 -0.93 -25.91 -5.86
C TYR A 91 -0.75 -25.99 -7.37
N ASN A 92 0.34 -25.41 -7.88
CA ASN A 92 0.75 -25.51 -9.28
C ASN A 92 1.78 -26.63 -9.44
N GLU A 93 1.34 -27.78 -9.97
CA GLU A 93 2.21 -28.95 -10.18
C GLU A 93 3.37 -28.71 -11.15
N LEU A 94 3.24 -27.75 -12.08
CA LEU A 94 4.28 -27.47 -13.09
C LEU A 94 5.44 -26.67 -12.49
N GLU A 95 5.15 -25.82 -11.51
CA GLU A 95 6.11 -24.91 -10.89
C GLU A 95 6.53 -25.36 -9.48
N ASP A 96 5.95 -26.46 -8.98
CA ASP A 96 6.20 -27.02 -7.64
C ASP A 96 6.00 -25.96 -6.53
N VAL A 97 4.97 -25.12 -6.70
CA VAL A 97 4.73 -23.94 -5.86
C VAL A 97 3.23 -23.74 -5.63
N TYR A 98 2.87 -23.15 -4.50
CA TYR A 98 1.52 -22.65 -4.29
C TYR A 98 1.39 -21.25 -4.90
N VAL A 99 0.25 -21.02 -5.56
CA VAL A 99 -0.11 -19.75 -6.18
C VAL A 99 -1.42 -19.24 -5.60
N ASP A 100 -1.63 -17.93 -5.69
CA ASP A 100 -2.82 -17.27 -5.18
C ASP A 100 -4.06 -17.70 -5.99
N LYS A 101 -5.17 -17.95 -5.28
CA LYS A 101 -6.45 -18.30 -5.89
C LYS A 101 -7.40 -17.12 -5.83
N VAL A 102 -7.83 -16.66 -6.99
CA VAL A 102 -8.81 -15.56 -7.12
C VAL A 102 -10.21 -16.15 -7.27
N TYR A 103 -11.15 -15.66 -6.46
CA TYR A 103 -12.55 -16.06 -6.46
C TYR A 103 -13.40 -15.11 -7.33
N ASP A 104 -14.54 -15.59 -7.82
CA ASP A 104 -15.48 -14.76 -8.58
C ASP A 104 -16.00 -13.59 -7.71
N ALA A 105 -16.25 -12.46 -8.36
CA ALA A 105 -16.74 -11.28 -7.67
C ALA A 105 -18.19 -11.47 -7.19
N VAL A 106 -18.46 -11.12 -5.93
CA VAL A 106 -19.80 -11.18 -5.30
C VAL A 106 -20.29 -9.78 -4.96
N LYS A 107 -21.59 -9.51 -5.14
CA LYS A 107 -22.18 -8.22 -4.74
C LYS A 107 -22.37 -8.19 -3.22
N VAL A 108 -21.73 -7.23 -2.55
CA VAL A 108 -21.80 -7.06 -1.09
C VAL A 108 -22.61 -5.83 -0.66
N GLY A 109 -22.99 -4.98 -1.61
CA GLY A 109 -23.79 -3.79 -1.33
C GLY A 109 -24.19 -3.01 -2.58
N GLU A 110 -25.03 -2.01 -2.38
CA GLU A 110 -25.44 -1.03 -3.38
C GLU A 110 -25.65 0.32 -2.70
N VAL A 111 -25.19 1.40 -3.34
CA VAL A 111 -25.35 2.78 -2.88
C VAL A 111 -26.16 3.56 -3.90
N THR A 112 -27.19 4.27 -3.44
CA THR A 112 -28.11 5.07 -4.27
C THR A 112 -28.12 6.56 -3.90
N THR A 113 -27.34 6.93 -2.89
CA THR A 113 -27.21 8.32 -2.43
C THR A 113 -25.73 8.66 -2.28
N PHE A 114 -25.34 9.86 -2.67
CA PHE A 114 -23.95 10.28 -2.75
C PHE A 114 -23.76 11.69 -2.15
N PRO A 115 -22.69 11.93 -1.37
CA PRO A 115 -21.73 10.95 -0.87
C PRO A 115 -22.36 10.02 0.19
N SER A 116 -21.87 8.78 0.30
CA SER A 116 -22.30 7.82 1.32
C SER A 116 -21.13 7.03 1.91
N THR A 117 -21.20 6.71 3.20
CA THR A 117 -20.21 5.88 3.88
C THR A 117 -20.66 4.43 3.87
N PHE A 118 -19.79 3.54 3.43
CA PHE A 118 -19.99 2.10 3.47
C PHE A 118 -18.92 1.45 4.34
N ALA A 119 -19.35 0.50 5.18
CA ALA A 119 -18.47 -0.31 6.00
C ALA A 119 -18.73 -1.79 5.71
N LEU A 120 -17.66 -2.55 5.50
CA LEU A 120 -17.71 -3.99 5.27
C LEU A 120 -16.96 -4.70 6.38
N THR A 121 -17.67 -5.48 7.19
CA THR A 121 -17.05 -6.34 8.21
C THR A 121 -16.49 -7.61 7.58
N ALA A 122 -15.48 -8.22 8.20
CA ALA A 122 -14.97 -9.51 7.74
C ALA A 122 -16.05 -10.61 7.82
N ALA A 123 -16.93 -10.57 8.82
CA ALA A 123 -18.05 -11.50 8.94
C ALA A 123 -19.03 -11.37 7.74
N SER A 124 -19.42 -10.15 7.38
CA SER A 124 -20.31 -9.90 6.23
C SER A 124 -19.63 -10.25 4.89
N ALA A 125 -18.31 -10.05 4.78
CA ALA A 125 -17.54 -10.48 3.62
C ALA A 125 -17.53 -12.01 3.47
N ALA A 126 -17.28 -12.75 4.56
CA ALA A 126 -17.31 -14.21 4.58
C ALA A 126 -18.71 -14.76 4.22
N GLU A 127 -19.76 -14.17 4.79
CA GLU A 127 -21.15 -14.52 4.48
C GLU A 127 -21.46 -14.32 2.99
N SER A 128 -21.06 -13.18 2.41
CA SER A 128 -21.29 -12.88 0.99
C SER A 128 -20.53 -13.81 0.04
N LEU A 129 -19.35 -14.27 0.46
CA LEU A 129 -18.55 -15.25 -0.29
C LEU A 129 -19.02 -16.69 -0.07
N GLY A 130 -19.93 -16.94 0.88
CA GLY A 130 -20.40 -18.27 1.23
C GLY A 130 -19.34 -19.14 1.89
N VAL A 131 -18.38 -18.53 2.59
CA VAL A 131 -17.29 -19.22 3.29
C VAL A 131 -17.38 -19.01 4.80
N ASP A 132 -16.74 -19.89 5.57
CA ASP A 132 -16.59 -19.68 7.02
C ASP A 132 -15.52 -18.62 7.29
N LEU A 133 -15.67 -17.85 8.37
CA LEU A 133 -14.70 -16.80 8.72
C LEU A 133 -13.30 -17.36 9.00
N SER A 134 -13.17 -18.61 9.43
CA SER A 134 -11.86 -19.29 9.60
C SER A 134 -11.13 -19.56 8.28
N PHE A 135 -11.81 -19.36 7.14
CA PHE A 135 -11.19 -19.46 5.82
C PHE A 135 -10.18 -18.34 5.57
N PHE A 136 -10.41 -17.20 6.20
CA PHE A 136 -9.60 -16.00 6.09
C PHE A 136 -8.30 -16.10 6.90
N LYS A 137 -7.18 -15.91 6.21
CA LYS A 137 -5.82 -16.02 6.74
C LYS A 137 -5.03 -14.75 6.48
N VAL A 138 -4.01 -14.53 7.30
CA VAL A 138 -3.05 -13.45 7.09
C VAL A 138 -2.39 -13.59 5.73
N GLY A 139 -2.37 -12.49 4.97
CA GLY A 139 -1.87 -12.46 3.59
C GLY A 139 -2.95 -12.56 2.53
N ASP A 140 -4.16 -13.02 2.86
CA ASP A 140 -5.28 -13.01 1.92
C ASP A 140 -5.66 -11.57 1.52
N GLY A 141 -6.05 -11.41 0.26
CA GLY A 141 -6.37 -10.13 -0.35
C GLY A 141 -7.86 -9.96 -0.65
N PHE A 142 -8.33 -8.73 -0.56
CA PHE A 142 -9.67 -8.31 -0.90
C PHE A 142 -9.59 -7.14 -1.87
N ASN A 143 -10.48 -7.13 -2.86
CA ASN A 143 -10.57 -6.07 -3.85
C ASN A 143 -12.03 -5.75 -4.12
N LEU A 144 -12.45 -4.54 -3.79
CA LEU A 144 -13.74 -4.00 -4.19
C LEU A 144 -13.64 -3.35 -5.55
N THR A 145 -14.67 -3.51 -6.37
CA THR A 145 -14.89 -2.76 -7.60
C THR A 145 -16.29 -2.16 -7.58
N PHE A 146 -16.47 -1.06 -8.32
CA PHE A 146 -17.65 -0.23 -8.21
C PHE A 146 -18.33 -0.03 -9.57
N PRO A 147 -19.11 -1.02 -10.07
CA PRO A 147 -19.94 -0.80 -11.25
C PRO A 147 -20.94 0.32 -10.99
N ILE A 148 -21.00 1.30 -11.90
CA ILE A 148 -21.90 2.45 -11.82
C ILE A 148 -23.08 2.23 -12.75
N HIS A 149 -24.29 2.37 -12.24
CA HIS A 149 -25.51 2.38 -13.03
C HIS A 149 -26.00 3.81 -13.20
N SER A 150 -26.25 4.22 -14.43
CA SER A 150 -26.85 5.51 -14.74
C SER A 150 -28.36 5.44 -14.87
N ALA A 151 -29.01 6.58 -14.71
CA ALA A 151 -30.46 6.71 -14.83
C ALA A 151 -31.01 6.33 -16.22
N ASP A 152 -30.17 6.38 -17.26
CA ASP A 152 -30.50 5.95 -18.63
C ASP A 152 -30.29 4.45 -18.89
N GLY A 153 -29.91 3.67 -17.87
CA GLY A 153 -29.77 2.21 -17.93
C GLY A 153 -28.42 1.70 -18.42
N ARG A 154 -27.41 2.57 -18.61
CA ARG A 154 -26.04 2.14 -18.89
C ARG A 154 -25.36 1.66 -17.60
N THR A 155 -24.35 0.80 -17.77
CA THR A 155 -23.49 0.32 -16.68
C THR A 155 -22.03 0.59 -17.03
N PHE A 156 -21.34 1.37 -16.20
CA PHE A 156 -19.91 1.64 -16.32
C PHE A 156 -19.14 0.72 -15.39
N THR A 157 -18.17 -0.01 -15.93
CA THR A 157 -17.31 -0.93 -15.16
C THR A 157 -15.85 -0.48 -15.22
N VAL A 158 -15.00 -1.05 -14.36
CA VAL A 158 -13.56 -0.72 -14.28
C VAL A 158 -12.85 -0.90 -15.63
N ALA A 159 -13.28 -1.86 -16.46
CA ALA A 159 -12.72 -2.07 -17.79
C ALA A 159 -13.03 -0.91 -18.77
N LEU A 160 -14.16 -0.24 -18.60
CA LEU A 160 -14.57 0.91 -19.42
C LEU A 160 -13.99 2.24 -18.91
N ASN A 161 -13.61 2.30 -17.62
CA ASN A 161 -13.11 3.50 -16.97
C ASN A 161 -11.59 3.48 -16.71
N SER A 162 -10.87 2.46 -17.17
CA SER A 162 -9.49 2.18 -16.76
C SER A 162 -8.51 3.35 -16.95
N ASP A 163 -8.65 4.14 -18.02
CA ASP A 163 -7.82 5.33 -18.27
C ASP A 163 -8.18 6.52 -17.35
N LEU A 164 -9.45 6.67 -16.96
CA LEU A 164 -9.92 7.66 -15.99
C LEU A 164 -9.48 7.31 -14.56
N CYS A 165 -9.43 6.01 -14.25
CA CYS A 165 -9.00 5.49 -12.94
C CYS A 165 -7.48 5.60 -12.69
N GLN A 166 -6.68 5.93 -13.71
CA GLN A 166 -5.21 6.07 -13.62
C GLN A 166 -4.71 7.51 -13.72
N GLN A 167 -5.61 8.51 -13.78
CA GLN A 167 -5.17 9.91 -13.88
C GLN A 167 -4.53 10.41 -12.56
N PRO A 168 -3.42 11.19 -12.63
CA PRO A 168 -2.65 11.66 -11.47
C PRO A 168 -3.40 12.63 -10.54
N ALA A 169 -4.64 13.03 -10.87
CA ALA A 169 -5.51 13.80 -10.01
C ALA A 169 -6.16 12.97 -8.87
N GLN A 170 -6.04 11.64 -8.91
CA GLN A 170 -6.49 10.78 -7.82
C GLN A 170 -5.34 10.52 -6.84
N PRO A 171 -5.55 10.70 -5.52
CA PRO A 171 -4.54 10.37 -4.53
C PRO A 171 -4.14 8.91 -4.69
N SER A 172 -2.84 8.64 -4.60
CA SER A 172 -2.15 7.40 -5.00
C SER A 172 -2.55 6.11 -4.25
N PHE A 173 -3.77 6.01 -3.73
CA PHE A 173 -4.38 4.84 -3.13
C PHE A 173 -5.85 4.59 -3.55
N GLY A 174 -6.41 5.34 -4.50
CA GLY A 174 -7.81 5.20 -4.93
C GLY A 174 -7.97 5.17 -6.45
N GLY A 175 -7.60 4.05 -7.08
CA GLY A 175 -8.19 3.69 -8.38
C GLY A 175 -9.68 3.38 -8.19
N CYS A 176 -10.42 3.07 -9.25
CA CYS A 176 -11.82 2.64 -9.18
C CYS A 176 -12.06 1.28 -8.46
N ASN A 177 -11.18 0.95 -7.52
CA ASN A 177 -11.14 -0.23 -6.72
C ASN A 177 -10.51 0.07 -5.36
N VAL A 178 -10.99 -0.58 -4.29
CA VAL A 178 -10.37 -0.53 -2.96
C VAL A 178 -9.75 -1.88 -2.68
N ARG A 179 -8.47 -1.91 -2.33
CA ARG A 179 -7.76 -3.14 -1.97
C ARG A 179 -7.29 -3.09 -0.54
N TRP A 180 -7.44 -4.22 0.14
CA TRP A 180 -6.85 -4.45 1.44
C TRP A 180 -6.50 -5.92 1.58
N SER A 181 -5.83 -6.26 2.68
CA SER A 181 -5.51 -7.63 3.03
C SER A 181 -5.90 -7.90 4.47
N ILE A 182 -5.92 -9.17 4.86
CA ILE A 182 -5.83 -9.52 6.27
C ILE A 182 -4.38 -9.39 6.69
N ALA A 183 -4.16 -8.56 7.68
CA ALA A 183 -2.87 -8.35 8.30
C ALA A 183 -3.04 -8.49 9.81
N CYS A 184 -1.94 -8.60 10.52
CA CYS A 184 -1.92 -8.66 11.98
C CYS A 184 -0.92 -7.62 12.45
N ALA A 185 -1.21 -6.37 12.08
CA ALA A 185 -0.39 -5.23 12.44
C ALA A 185 -0.64 -4.91 13.91
N SER A 186 0.38 -5.10 14.74
CA SER A 186 0.38 -4.64 16.11
C SER A 186 0.54 -3.13 16.15
N ASP A 187 0.01 -2.47 17.18
CA ASP A 187 0.09 -1.01 17.33
C ASP A 187 1.49 -0.54 17.76
N LEU A 188 2.43 -0.55 16.82
CA LEU A 188 3.82 -0.13 17.04
C LEU A 188 4.03 1.36 16.78
N GLY A 189 3.10 2.01 16.07
CA GLY A 189 3.22 3.39 15.65
C GLY A 189 3.17 4.36 16.83
N GLY A 190 4.02 5.38 16.81
CA GLY A 190 4.08 6.44 17.82
C GLY A 190 5.48 6.90 18.16
N THR A 191 5.61 7.60 19.29
CA THR A 191 6.87 8.21 19.75
C THR A 191 7.48 7.47 20.93
N PHE A 192 8.79 7.50 21.02
CA PHE A 192 9.55 6.88 22.10
C PHE A 192 10.81 7.68 22.43
N ASP A 193 11.25 7.57 23.68
CA ASP A 193 12.61 7.91 24.08
C ASP A 193 13.51 6.70 23.78
N PHE A 194 14.72 6.94 23.31
CA PHE A 194 15.73 5.91 23.13
C PHE A 194 16.93 6.13 24.05
N SER A 195 17.55 5.03 24.48
CA SER A 195 18.81 5.00 25.19
C SER A 195 19.71 3.91 24.59
N THR A 196 20.73 4.31 23.85
CA THR A 196 21.58 3.45 23.02
C THR A 196 22.97 3.28 23.63
N THR A 197 23.35 2.04 23.90
CA THR A 197 24.74 1.65 24.12
C THR A 197 25.37 1.37 22.75
N VAL A 198 26.22 2.25 22.26
CA VAL A 198 26.98 2.01 21.02
C VAL A 198 28.02 0.91 21.28
N ILE A 199 27.94 -0.18 20.52
CA ILE A 199 28.82 -1.35 20.63
C ILE A 199 29.96 -1.27 19.63
N ALA A 200 29.65 -0.86 18.40
CA ALA A 200 30.62 -0.74 17.32
C ALA A 200 30.24 0.38 16.35
N ALA A 201 31.25 1.02 15.77
CA ALA A 201 31.09 1.80 14.56
C ALA A 201 31.88 1.13 13.43
N GLY A 202 31.36 1.23 12.21
CA GLY A 202 32.04 0.73 11.01
C GLY A 202 33.43 1.35 10.80
N PRO A 203 34.21 0.84 9.84
CA PRO A 203 35.57 1.34 9.58
C PRO A 203 35.61 2.85 9.33
N GLY A 204 36.38 3.58 10.15
CA GLY A 204 36.49 5.04 10.07
C GLY A 204 35.53 5.80 10.99
N GLY A 205 34.58 5.11 11.61
CA GLY A 205 33.65 5.68 12.59
C GLY A 205 34.30 5.85 13.96
N ALA A 206 33.90 6.91 14.66
CA ALA A 206 34.47 7.27 15.95
C ALA A 206 33.53 6.91 17.10
N ALA A 207 33.26 5.61 17.32
CA ALA A 207 32.38 5.13 18.41
C ALA A 207 32.73 5.72 19.80
N GLY A 208 34.01 5.99 20.06
CA GLY A 208 34.48 6.61 21.30
C GLY A 208 34.03 8.06 21.53
N ASN A 209 33.49 8.73 20.50
CA ASN A 209 32.90 10.07 20.63
C ASN A 209 31.47 10.03 21.16
N CYS A 210 30.82 8.87 21.10
CA CYS A 210 29.46 8.71 21.60
C CYS A 210 29.42 8.69 23.12
N SER A 211 28.45 9.40 23.70
CA SER A 211 28.07 9.15 25.08
C SER A 211 27.55 7.72 25.21
N ASN A 212 27.72 7.11 26.38
CA ASN A 212 27.21 5.77 26.62
C ASN A 212 26.38 5.77 27.92
N PRO A 213 25.04 5.85 27.82
CA PRO A 213 24.23 5.78 26.60
C PRO A 213 24.18 7.10 25.79
N VAL A 214 23.91 6.98 24.48
CA VAL A 214 23.36 8.06 23.64
C VAL A 214 21.86 8.09 23.86
N THR A 215 21.28 9.27 24.11
CA THR A 215 19.85 9.40 24.42
C THR A 215 19.19 10.42 23.51
N GLY A 216 17.94 10.17 23.15
CA GLY A 216 17.14 11.08 22.35
C GLY A 216 15.72 10.58 22.17
N THR A 217 15.01 11.16 21.21
CA THR A 217 13.63 10.80 20.87
C THR A 217 13.58 10.23 19.45
N GLY A 218 12.73 9.23 19.24
CA GLY A 218 12.44 8.67 17.93
C GLY A 218 10.95 8.41 17.71
N ALA A 219 10.62 7.96 16.51
CA ALA A 219 9.26 7.62 16.14
C ALA A 219 9.21 6.41 15.19
N LEU A 220 8.17 5.60 15.36
CA LEU A 220 7.69 4.65 14.37
C LEU A 220 6.47 5.27 13.68
N THR A 221 6.60 5.66 12.42
CA THR A 221 5.48 6.25 11.67
C THR A 221 4.76 5.16 10.88
N ALA A 222 3.47 4.94 11.17
CA ALA A 222 2.68 3.93 10.47
C ALA A 222 2.55 4.27 8.97
N LEU A 223 2.84 3.28 8.13
CA LEU A 223 2.68 3.31 6.67
C LEU A 223 1.52 2.42 6.20
N GLY A 224 0.74 1.86 7.15
CA GLY A 224 -0.33 0.90 6.91
C GLY A 224 0.13 -0.55 6.72
N GLY A 225 -0.75 -1.51 7.03
CA GLY A 225 -0.52 -2.94 6.81
C GLY A 225 0.70 -3.51 7.56
N GLY A 226 0.95 -3.06 8.79
CA GLY A 226 2.05 -3.54 9.62
C GLY A 226 3.42 -2.95 9.29
N ARG A 227 3.50 -1.95 8.41
CA ARG A 227 4.76 -1.28 8.05
C ARG A 227 4.92 0.03 8.80
N TYR A 228 6.13 0.29 9.28
CA TYR A 228 6.50 1.46 10.04
C TYR A 228 7.81 2.06 9.53
N ALA A 229 7.83 3.36 9.23
CA ALA A 229 9.08 4.08 9.00
C ALA A 229 9.79 4.31 10.33
N VAL A 230 11.07 3.96 10.41
CA VAL A 230 11.92 4.22 11.58
C VAL A 230 12.56 5.60 11.42
N SER A 231 12.43 6.47 12.42
CA SER A 231 12.98 7.84 12.36
C SER A 231 14.52 7.88 12.34
N ASP A 232 15.15 6.89 12.97
CA ASP A 232 16.59 6.68 13.00
C ASP A 232 16.88 5.20 13.26
N ALA A 233 17.46 4.51 12.30
CA ALA A 233 17.79 3.08 12.43
C ALA A 233 18.98 2.80 13.37
N THR A 234 19.73 3.84 13.75
CA THR A 234 20.90 3.75 14.63
C THR A 234 20.70 4.39 16.01
N PHE A 235 19.53 4.97 16.24
CA PHE A 235 19.14 5.55 17.52
C PHE A 235 20.24 6.45 18.11
N GLY A 236 20.68 7.43 17.32
CA GLY A 236 21.64 8.48 17.70
C GLY A 236 23.11 8.20 17.40
N GLN A 237 23.50 7.00 16.93
CA GLN A 237 24.91 6.73 16.64
C GLN A 237 25.47 7.57 15.49
N TYR A 238 24.69 7.84 14.43
CA TYR A 238 25.15 8.64 13.29
C TYR A 238 25.64 10.03 13.70
N ASP A 239 24.90 10.71 14.57
CA ASP A 239 25.28 12.03 15.06
C ASP A 239 26.63 11.99 15.80
N CYS A 240 26.81 11.08 16.75
CA CYS A 240 28.02 11.08 17.58
C CYS A 240 29.24 10.38 16.97
N ALA A 241 29.07 9.28 16.23
CA ALA A 241 30.17 8.51 15.66
C ALA A 241 30.61 9.01 14.28
N TRP A 242 29.71 9.70 13.56
CA TRP A 242 29.89 10.09 12.17
C TRP A 242 29.68 11.59 11.90
N ASP A 243 29.21 12.39 12.88
CA ASP A 243 28.82 13.80 12.70
C ASP A 243 27.79 13.95 11.56
N ASP A 244 26.82 13.03 11.54
CA ASP A 244 25.86 12.88 10.44
C ASP A 244 24.40 12.88 10.93
N THR A 245 23.50 13.12 9.98
CA THR A 245 22.05 13.04 10.14
C THR A 245 21.57 11.62 10.44
N PRO A 246 20.42 11.44 11.11
CA PRO A 246 19.85 10.13 11.42
C PRO A 246 19.76 9.17 10.22
N ALA A 247 19.91 7.87 10.48
CA ALA A 247 19.79 6.85 9.45
C ALA A 247 18.32 6.63 9.06
N VAL A 248 17.90 7.17 7.91
CA VAL A 248 16.50 7.20 7.45
C VAL A 248 16.29 6.36 6.19
N GLY A 249 15.11 5.74 6.06
CA GLY A 249 14.74 4.90 4.90
C GLY A 249 14.52 3.43 5.26
N VAL A 250 15.01 3.02 6.43
CA VAL A 250 14.74 1.70 7.03
C VAL A 250 13.30 1.62 7.53
N ARG A 251 12.66 0.47 7.28
CA ARG A 251 11.27 0.21 7.66
C ARG A 251 11.18 -1.04 8.52
N LEU A 252 10.46 -0.94 9.62
CA LEU A 252 10.04 -2.08 10.42
C LEU A 252 8.75 -2.65 9.83
N VAL A 253 8.74 -3.96 9.61
CA VAL A 253 7.58 -4.72 9.13
C VAL A 253 7.18 -5.67 10.23
N ASP A 254 5.97 -5.52 10.72
CA ASP A 254 5.35 -6.36 11.73
C ASP A 254 4.24 -7.20 11.11
N VAL A 255 4.36 -8.51 11.26
CA VAL A 255 3.35 -9.48 10.88
C VAL A 255 3.11 -10.39 12.08
N CYS A 256 2.02 -10.14 12.80
CA CYS A 256 1.57 -10.96 13.92
C CYS A 256 2.57 -10.96 15.07
N ASN A 257 3.01 -9.77 15.49
CA ASN A 257 4.05 -9.58 16.50
C ASN A 257 5.42 -10.14 16.09
N LYS A 258 5.65 -10.40 14.80
CA LYS A 258 6.97 -10.77 14.28
C LYS A 258 7.53 -9.61 13.47
N ILE A 259 8.62 -9.04 13.97
CA ILE A 259 9.27 -7.90 13.34
C ILE A 259 10.40 -8.34 12.42
N SER A 260 10.43 -7.72 11.24
CA SER A 260 11.53 -7.79 10.30
C SER A 260 11.86 -6.38 9.82
N LEU A 261 13.01 -6.21 9.18
CA LEU A 261 13.40 -4.94 8.56
C LEU A 261 13.41 -5.05 7.05
N THR A 262 13.05 -3.95 6.39
CA THR A 262 13.14 -3.77 4.94
C THR A 262 13.64 -2.36 4.61
N GLY A 263 14.01 -2.17 3.34
CA GLY A 263 14.60 -0.91 2.89
C GLY A 263 16.07 -0.79 3.25
N SER A 264 16.60 0.41 3.05
CA SER A 264 17.97 0.79 3.34
C SER A 264 18.02 2.23 3.80
N ASP A 265 19.11 2.62 4.46
CA ASP A 265 19.33 4.03 4.80
C ASP A 265 19.71 4.89 3.56
N GLN A 266 20.05 6.16 3.79
CA GLN A 266 20.50 7.11 2.77
C GLN A 266 21.80 6.70 2.04
N TYR A 267 22.54 5.73 2.57
CA TYR A 267 23.78 5.19 2.00
C TYR A 267 23.59 3.79 1.38
N GLY A 268 22.37 3.25 1.43
CA GLY A 268 22.07 1.93 0.89
C GLY A 268 22.40 0.78 1.84
N LEU A 269 22.65 1.06 3.13
CA LEU A 269 22.98 0.05 4.13
C LEU A 269 21.74 -0.67 4.64
N ILE A 270 21.89 -1.97 4.92
CA ILE A 270 20.81 -2.83 5.39
C ILE A 270 20.99 -3.11 6.88
N TYR A 271 19.88 -3.11 7.60
CA TYR A 271 19.84 -3.19 9.05
C TYR A 271 19.21 -4.50 9.53
N THR A 272 19.64 -4.96 10.69
CA THR A 272 19.04 -6.08 11.44
C THR A 272 18.71 -5.61 12.85
N PHE A 273 17.46 -5.78 13.29
CA PHE A 273 17.05 -5.59 14.69
C PHE A 273 16.73 -6.94 15.31
N VAL A 274 17.16 -7.17 16.55
CA VAL A 274 16.87 -8.36 17.34
C VAL A 274 16.27 -7.95 18.66
N ILE A 275 15.04 -8.39 18.95
CA ILE A 275 14.39 -8.12 20.24
C ILE A 275 15.07 -8.95 21.32
N LYS A 276 15.54 -8.28 22.37
CA LYS A 276 16.20 -8.90 23.52
C LYS A 276 15.30 -9.00 24.73
N ASN A 277 14.48 -7.97 24.93
CA ASN A 277 13.53 -7.92 26.03
C ASN A 277 12.37 -6.99 25.67
N ASN A 278 11.20 -7.29 26.20
CA ASN A 278 10.01 -6.47 26.08
C ASN A 278 9.18 -6.61 27.36
N ASP A 279 9.08 -5.54 28.13
CA ASP A 279 8.26 -5.51 29.35
C ASP A 279 6.94 -4.74 29.17
N GLY A 280 6.62 -4.38 27.93
CA GLY A 280 5.45 -3.55 27.56
C GLY A 280 5.72 -2.05 27.65
N THR A 281 6.58 -1.58 28.55
CA THR A 281 6.95 -0.15 28.64
C THR A 281 8.25 0.17 27.92
N SER A 282 9.18 -0.78 27.96
CA SER A 282 10.52 -0.71 27.39
C SER A 282 10.75 -1.90 26.46
N LEU A 283 11.19 -1.61 25.25
CA LEU A 283 11.61 -2.59 24.25
C LEU A 283 13.11 -2.49 24.08
N THR A 284 13.83 -3.56 24.40
CA THR A 284 15.29 -3.63 24.19
C THR A 284 15.57 -4.35 22.88
N ILE A 285 16.28 -3.69 21.98
CA ILE A 285 16.72 -4.23 20.70
C ILE A 285 18.24 -4.19 20.59
N ASP A 286 18.83 -5.26 20.08
CA ASP A 286 20.16 -5.21 19.50
C ASP A 286 19.98 -4.86 18.03
N TRP A 287 20.74 -3.89 17.53
CA TRP A 287 20.71 -3.51 16.13
C TRP A 287 22.12 -3.53 15.54
N SER A 288 22.19 -3.78 14.23
CA SER A 288 23.43 -3.69 13.45
C SER A 288 23.13 -3.39 11.99
N ASN A 289 24.13 -2.90 11.26
CA ASN A 289 24.08 -2.79 9.80
C ASN A 289 25.22 -3.58 9.14
N ASP A 290 25.14 -3.72 7.81
CA ASP A 290 26.13 -4.41 6.98
C ASP A 290 27.45 -3.64 6.78
N TYR A 291 27.55 -2.42 7.32
CA TYR A 291 28.79 -1.64 7.34
C TYR A 291 29.64 -1.88 8.60
N GLY A 292 29.03 -2.40 9.67
CA GLY A 292 29.70 -2.72 10.93
C GLY A 292 29.35 -1.81 12.11
N ASP A 293 28.34 -0.93 11.95
CA ASP A 293 27.75 -0.24 13.09
C ASP A 293 26.86 -1.22 13.88
N ALA A 294 26.89 -1.11 15.20
CA ALA A 294 26.04 -1.90 16.09
C ALA A 294 25.81 -1.22 17.43
N GLY A 295 24.65 -1.48 18.02
CA GLY A 295 24.31 -0.99 19.35
C GLY A 295 23.20 -1.81 20.00
N THR A 296 23.05 -1.61 21.31
CA THR A 296 21.87 -2.07 22.05
C THR A 296 21.07 -0.84 22.47
N THR A 297 19.80 -0.78 22.06
CA THR A 297 18.92 0.34 22.36
C THR A 297 17.73 -0.11 23.21
N VAL A 298 17.44 0.67 24.24
CA VAL A 298 16.17 0.59 24.97
C VAL A 298 15.24 1.68 24.45
N LEU A 299 14.05 1.29 23.99
CA LEU A 299 12.99 2.18 23.50
C LEU A 299 11.87 2.24 24.54
N THR A 300 11.60 3.42 25.08
CA THR A 300 10.55 3.65 26.08
C THR A 300 9.45 4.51 25.47
N ARG A 301 8.21 4.01 25.43
CA ARG A 301 7.09 4.75 24.80
C ARG A 301 6.76 6.03 25.57
N THR A 302 6.57 7.13 24.84
CA THR A 302 6.24 8.45 25.40
C THR A 302 4.79 8.87 25.17
N ASP A 303 4.01 8.04 24.46
CA ASP A 303 2.63 8.33 24.04
C ASP A 303 1.58 7.53 24.80
N SER A 304 1.92 7.05 26.01
CA SER A 304 1.04 6.29 26.90
C SER A 304 0.54 4.94 26.36
N LYS A 305 1.09 4.46 25.23
CA LYS A 305 0.87 3.11 24.72
C LYS A 305 1.89 2.12 25.28
N THR A 306 1.63 0.84 25.11
CA THR A 306 2.56 -0.25 25.47
C THR A 306 3.02 -1.01 24.23
N TRP A 307 4.24 -1.51 24.25
CA TRP A 307 4.71 -2.51 23.29
C TRP A 307 3.91 -3.82 23.44
N PRO A 308 3.43 -4.43 22.35
CA PRO A 308 2.75 -5.73 22.40
C PRO A 308 3.66 -6.80 23.00
N SER A 309 3.17 -7.55 24.00
CA SER A 309 3.99 -8.48 24.80
C SER A 309 4.58 -9.65 24.02
N GLU A 310 3.99 -10.01 22.88
CA GLU A 310 4.44 -11.13 22.05
C GLU A 310 5.40 -10.71 20.93
N LEU A 311 5.87 -9.45 20.92
CA LEU A 311 6.82 -8.99 19.92
C LEU A 311 8.10 -9.84 19.94
N SER A 312 8.42 -10.37 18.77
CA SER A 312 9.57 -11.22 18.49
C SER A 312 10.11 -10.94 17.09
N ASN A 313 11.23 -11.55 16.72
CA ASN A 313 11.75 -11.56 15.35
C ASN A 313 11.12 -12.66 14.52
#